data_AF-A0A3B8XF26-F1
#
_entry.id   AF-A0A3B8XF26-F1
#
_cell.length_a   1.000
_cell.length_b   1.000
_cell.length_c   1.000
_cell.angle_alpha   90.00
_cell.angle_beta   90.00
_cell.angle_gamma   90.00
#
_symmetry.space_group_name_H-M   'P 1'
#
loop_
_entity.id
_entity.type
_entity.pdbx_description
1 polymer ?
#
loop_
_entity_poly.entity_id
_entity_poly.type
_entity_poly.pdbx_seq_one_letter_code
_entity_poly.pdbx_strand_id
1 'polypeptide(L)'
;IKTDRERAGTVLYVALRCVDNLKTMLTPFLPFSSQRLHRMLGYEDVIAPQPHVREFAEGDDSHLVLTGTYESVDRWRPSELPAGRVLPPPEALFKRLDPVEEEAPPSS
;
A
#
# COMPACT_ATOMS: atom_id res chain seq x y z
N ILE A 1 19.34 -17.53 -12.00
CA ILE A 1 19.74 -16.68 -13.16
C ILE A 1 20.86 -17.32 -13.97
N LYS A 2 22.00 -17.69 -13.36
CA LYS A 2 23.18 -18.16 -14.10
C LYS A 2 23.04 -19.56 -14.74
N THR A 3 22.13 -20.39 -14.27
CA THR A 3 21.92 -21.77 -14.77
C THR A 3 20.67 -21.92 -15.64
N ASP A 4 19.58 -21.22 -15.29
CA ASP A 4 18.32 -21.19 -16.04
C ASP A 4 17.69 -19.80 -15.87
N ARG A 5 17.69 -19.02 -16.95
CA ARG A 5 17.21 -17.63 -16.95
C ARG A 5 15.71 -17.55 -17.18
N GLU A 6 15.16 -18.46 -17.96
CA GLU A 6 13.74 -18.51 -18.30
C GLU A 6 12.92 -18.88 -17.07
N ARG A 7 13.29 -19.98 -16.39
CA ARG A 7 12.65 -20.39 -15.14
C ARG A 7 12.76 -19.32 -14.06
N ALA A 8 13.92 -18.66 -13.96
CA ALA A 8 14.10 -17.55 -13.02
C ALA A 8 13.15 -16.39 -13.34
N GLY A 9 12.96 -16.05 -14.62
CA GLY A 9 12.00 -15.05 -15.06
C GLY A 9 10.57 -15.38 -14.63
N THR A 10 10.13 -16.63 -14.87
CA THR A 10 8.79 -17.10 -14.46
C THR A 10 8.57 -17.01 -12.96
N VAL A 11 9.53 -17.48 -12.15
CA VAL A 11 9.42 -17.43 -10.69
C VAL A 11 9.34 -15.99 -10.18
N LEU A 12 10.20 -15.11 -10.69
CA LEU A 12 10.20 -13.70 -10.29
C LEU A 12 8.89 -13.00 -10.69
N TYR A 13 8.41 -13.25 -11.91
CA TYR A 13 7.16 -12.67 -12.39
C TYR A 13 5.97 -13.13 -11.55
N VAL A 14 5.86 -14.43 -11.24
CA VAL A 14 4.79 -14.96 -10.40
C VAL A 14 4.85 -14.36 -8.99
N ALA A 15 6.04 -14.29 -8.39
CA ALA A 15 6.21 -13.67 -7.08
C ALA A 15 5.76 -12.20 -7.07
N LEU A 16 6.15 -11.43 -8.09
CA LEU A 16 5.73 -10.03 -8.25
C LEU A 16 4.21 -9.91 -8.43
N ARG A 17 3.59 -10.78 -9.24
CA ARG A 17 2.13 -10.83 -9.41
C ARG A 17 1.40 -11.13 -8.10
N CYS A 18 1.91 -12.04 -7.28
CA CYS A 18 1.35 -12.32 -5.96
C CYS A 18 1.42 -11.08 -5.05
N VAL A 19 2.60 -10.45 -4.96
CA VAL A 19 2.80 -9.22 -4.17
C VAL A 19 1.90 -8.08 -4.66
N ASP A 20 1.76 -7.94 -5.98
CA ASP A 20 0.95 -6.91 -6.62
C ASP A 20 -0.55 -7.06 -6.35
N ASN A 21 -1.06 -8.29 -6.28
CA ASN A 21 -2.46 -8.55 -5.89
C ASN A 21 -2.66 -8.44 -4.37
N LEU A 22 -1.70 -8.91 -3.57
CA LEU A 22 -1.75 -8.80 -2.10
C LEU A 22 -1.84 -7.34 -1.65
N LYS A 23 -1.12 -6.41 -2.31
CA LYS A 23 -1.22 -4.98 -1.98
C LYS A 23 -2.66 -4.46 -2.10
N THR A 24 -3.39 -4.87 -3.14
CA THR A 24 -4.78 -4.47 -3.35
C THR A 24 -5.65 -5.06 -2.25
N MET A 25 -5.50 -6.35 -1.97
CA MET A 25 -6.27 -7.03 -0.92
C MET A 25 -6.04 -6.45 0.48
N LEU A 26 -4.82 -6.02 0.78
CA LEU A 26 -4.43 -5.47 2.07
C LEU A 26 -4.66 -3.96 2.19
N THR A 27 -5.05 -3.27 1.12
CA THR A 27 -5.27 -1.81 1.11
C THR A 27 -6.25 -1.33 2.21
N PRO A 28 -7.37 -2.03 2.52
CA PRO A 28 -8.26 -1.63 3.60
C PRO A 28 -7.62 -1.66 5.00
N PHE A 29 -6.58 -2.48 5.20
CA PHE A 29 -5.94 -2.69 6.51
C PHE A 29 -4.61 -1.95 6.63
N LEU A 30 -3.88 -1.82 5.52
CA LEU A 30 -2.54 -1.25 5.43
C LEU A 30 -2.49 -0.21 4.30
N PRO A 31 -3.30 0.86 4.32
CA PRO A 31 -3.45 1.77 3.18
C PRO A 31 -2.12 2.44 2.79
N PHE A 32 -1.35 2.90 3.77
CA PHE A 32 -0.09 3.60 3.53
C PHE A 32 1.00 2.67 2.98
N SER A 33 1.14 1.48 3.56
CA SER A 33 2.11 0.48 3.11
C SER A 33 1.73 -0.08 1.74
N SER A 34 0.44 -0.28 1.48
CA SER A 34 -0.07 -0.72 0.17
C SER A 34 0.21 0.33 -0.90
N GLN A 35 0.00 1.62 -0.62
CA GLN A 35 0.36 2.71 -1.53
C GLN A 35 1.89 2.80 -1.76
N ARG A 36 2.69 2.61 -0.72
CA ARG A 36 4.16 2.61 -0.86
C ARG A 36 4.63 1.46 -1.75
N LEU A 37 4.13 0.25 -1.50
CA LEU A 37 4.39 -0.92 -2.35
C LEU A 37 3.87 -0.72 -3.78
N HIS A 38 2.71 -0.06 -3.95
CA HIS A 38 2.16 0.29 -5.26
C HIS A 38 3.16 1.13 -6.07
N ARG A 39 3.77 2.15 -5.45
CA ARG A 39 4.85 2.94 -6.07
C ARG A 39 6.13 2.15 -6.33
N MET A 40 6.53 1.27 -5.39
CA MET A 40 7.68 0.38 -5.58
C MET A 40 7.51 -0.59 -6.76
N LEU A 41 6.26 -0.89 -7.14
CA LEU A 41 5.91 -1.68 -8.32
C LEU A 41 5.77 -0.84 -9.60
N GLY A 42 6.18 0.44 -9.56
CA GLY A 42 6.21 1.35 -10.70
C GLY A 42 4.83 1.89 -11.11
N TYR A 43 3.84 1.84 -10.21
CA TYR A 43 2.56 2.50 -10.44
C TYR A 43 2.60 3.94 -9.94
N GLU A 44 2.00 4.86 -10.70
CA GLU A 44 2.03 6.30 -10.41
C GLU A 44 0.73 6.83 -9.81
N ASP A 45 -0.34 6.03 -9.84
CA ASP A 45 -1.64 6.41 -9.30
C ASP A 45 -1.79 6.12 -7.80
N VAL A 46 -2.89 6.63 -7.24
CA VAL A 46 -3.25 6.43 -5.84
C VAL A 46 -4.23 5.27 -5.73
N ILE A 47 -3.83 4.19 -5.07
CA ILE A 47 -4.60 2.95 -4.94
C ILE A 47 -5.94 3.17 -4.21
N ALA A 48 -5.92 3.98 -3.15
CA ALA A 48 -7.09 4.37 -2.36
C ALA A 48 -6.90 5.79 -1.82
N PRO A 49 -7.57 6.80 -2.40
CA PRO A 49 -7.53 8.17 -1.90
C PRO A 49 -7.96 8.21 -0.43
N GLN A 50 -7.23 8.98 0.38
CA GLN A 50 -7.56 9.14 1.80
C GLN A 50 -8.59 10.24 1.98
N PRO A 51 -9.51 10.10 2.95
CA PRO A 51 -10.38 11.20 3.33
C PRO A 51 -9.56 12.36 3.93
N HIS A 52 -10.08 13.56 3.80
CA HIS A 52 -9.59 14.75 4.49
C HIS A 52 -10.71 15.41 5.28
N VAL A 53 -10.34 16.09 6.36
CA VAL A 53 -11.30 16.87 7.14
C VAL A 53 -11.46 18.24 6.49
N ARG A 54 -12.69 18.68 6.29
CA ARG A 54 -13.01 20.02 5.80
C ARG A 54 -14.09 20.63 6.69
N GLU A 55 -13.96 21.92 6.95
CA GLU A 55 -14.98 22.70 7.66
C GLU A 55 -16.08 23.11 6.69
N PHE A 56 -17.34 22.97 7.12
CA PHE A 56 -18.52 23.40 6.40
C PHE A 56 -19.33 24.35 7.29
N ALA A 57 -19.80 25.45 6.70
CA ALA A 57 -20.69 26.40 7.37
C ALA A 57 -22.15 26.10 7.00
N GLU A 58 -23.02 26.06 8.00
CA GLU A 58 -24.46 25.90 7.88
C GLU A 58 -25.15 27.03 8.65
N GLY A 59 -25.52 28.11 7.96
CA GLY A 59 -26.05 29.31 8.60
C GLY A 59 -24.98 30.00 9.45
N ASP A 60 -25.26 30.16 10.74
CA ASP A 60 -24.34 30.77 11.72
C ASP A 60 -23.41 29.73 12.40
N ASP A 61 -23.62 28.43 12.15
CA ASP A 61 -22.84 27.35 12.74
C ASP A 61 -21.81 26.78 11.75
N SER A 62 -20.69 26.25 12.26
CA SER A 62 -19.71 25.49 11.47
C SER A 62 -19.40 24.14 12.11
N HIS A 63 -19.10 23.14 11.27
CA HIS A 63 -18.73 21.81 11.72
C HIS A 63 -17.69 21.15 10.80
N LEU A 64 -16.97 20.18 11.37
CA LEU A 64 -15.95 19.42 10.66
C LEU A 64 -16.55 18.17 10.03
N VAL A 65 -16.29 17.97 8.74
CA VAL A 65 -16.74 16.80 7.98
C VAL A 65 -15.54 16.06 7.45
N LEU A 66 -15.51 14.74 7.67
CA LEU A 66 -14.60 13.84 6.99
C LEU A 66 -15.12 13.61 5.56
N THR A 67 -14.44 14.16 4.56
CA THR A 67 -14.88 14.17 3.16
C THR A 67 -13.74 13.75 2.21
N GLY A 68 -14.01 13.66 0.92
CA GLY A 68 -13.02 13.33 -0.11
C GLY A 68 -13.64 13.28 -1.50
N THR A 69 -12.82 13.55 -2.52
CA THR A 69 -13.21 13.30 -3.91
C THR A 69 -12.70 11.91 -4.29
N TYR A 70 -13.63 10.98 -4.49
CA TYR A 70 -13.31 9.60 -4.84
C TYR A 70 -13.84 9.30 -6.23
N GLU A 71 -12.95 8.99 -7.17
CA GLU A 71 -13.37 8.41 -8.44
C GLU A 71 -13.83 6.97 -8.17
N SER A 72 -15.00 6.61 -8.71
CA SER A 72 -15.51 5.24 -8.63
C SER A 72 -14.75 4.34 -9.62
N VAL A 73 -13.54 3.92 -9.24
CA VAL A 73 -12.72 3.01 -10.02
C VAL A 73 -12.83 1.61 -9.44
N ASP A 74 -13.25 0.65 -10.26
CA ASP A 74 -13.23 -0.76 -9.86
C ASP A 74 -11.79 -1.29 -9.85
N ARG A 75 -11.17 -1.22 -8.68
CA ARG A 75 -9.82 -1.73 -8.41
C ARG A 75 -9.82 -3.11 -7.78
N TRP A 76 -10.98 -3.67 -7.42
CA TRP A 76 -11.05 -4.96 -6.75
C TRP A 76 -11.03 -6.12 -7.75
N ARG A 77 -9.96 -6.16 -8.54
CA ARG A 77 -9.71 -7.14 -9.60
C ARG A 77 -8.23 -7.50 -9.61
N PRO A 78 -7.87 -8.66 -10.17
CA PRO A 78 -6.46 -8.98 -10.39
C PRO A 78 -5.79 -7.85 -11.17
N SER A 79 -4.62 -7.41 -10.70
CA SER A 79 -3.82 -6.42 -11.44
C SER A 79 -3.22 -7.06 -12.70
N GLU A 80 -2.54 -6.30 -13.56
CA GLU A 80 -1.96 -6.87 -14.81
C GLU A 80 -0.42 -6.90 -14.83
N LEU A 81 0.27 -6.15 -13.96
CA LEU A 81 1.73 -5.94 -13.91
C LEU A 81 2.48 -6.34 -15.20
N PRO A 82 2.52 -5.47 -16.23
CA PRO A 82 3.03 -5.84 -17.54
C PRO A 82 4.52 -6.22 -17.48
N ALA A 83 4.88 -7.28 -18.21
CA ALA A 83 6.28 -7.69 -18.37
C ALA A 83 7.11 -6.56 -19.00
N GLY A 84 8.36 -6.41 -18.54
CA GLY A 84 9.24 -5.33 -19.00
C GLY A 84 9.01 -3.97 -18.30
N ARG A 85 8.04 -3.86 -17.39
CA ARG A 85 7.91 -2.68 -16.53
C ARG A 85 9.20 -2.45 -15.74
N VAL A 86 9.74 -1.23 -15.83
CA VAL A 86 10.89 -0.80 -15.04
C VAL A 86 10.43 -0.57 -13.61
N LEU A 87 11.06 -1.25 -12.66
CA LEU A 87 10.79 -1.08 -11.24
C LEU A 87 11.80 -0.07 -10.66
N PRO A 88 11.36 0.87 -9.81
CA PRO A 88 12.27 1.69 -9.01
C PRO A 88 13.21 0.82 -8.15
N PRO A 89 14.34 1.37 -7.68
CA PRO A 89 15.21 0.68 -6.74
C PRO A 89 14.43 0.19 -5.51
N PRO A 90 14.66 -1.05 -5.06
CA PRO A 90 13.92 -1.59 -3.92
C PRO A 90 14.32 -0.88 -2.62
N GLU A 91 13.32 -0.60 -1.80
CA GLU A 91 13.47 -0.04 -0.46
C GLU A 91 12.85 -0.97 0.60
N ALA A 92 13.27 -0.82 1.85
CA ALA A 92 12.64 -1.52 2.96
C ALA A 92 11.19 -1.01 3.16
N LEU A 93 10.20 -1.88 2.95
CA LEU A 93 8.79 -1.53 3.13
C LEU A 93 8.42 -1.34 4.62
N PHE A 94 8.94 -2.21 5.49
CA PHE A 94 8.72 -2.19 6.93
C PHE A 94 10.04 -2.14 7.69
N LYS A 95 10.13 -1.27 8.70
CA LYS A 95 11.20 -1.31 9.69
C LYS A 95 10.82 -2.35 10.74
N ARG A 96 11.76 -3.23 11.11
CA ARG A 96 11.59 -4.12 12.27
C ARG A 96 11.42 -3.27 13.53
N LEU A 97 10.48 -3.66 14.40
CA LEU A 97 10.30 -3.01 15.69
C LEU A 97 11.46 -3.36 16.63
N ASP A 98 11.90 -2.36 17.36
CA ASP A 98 12.87 -2.52 18.44
C ASP A 98 12.16 -3.24 19.63
N PRO A 99 12.86 -4.05 20.43
CA PRO A 99 12.25 -4.71 21.58
C PRO A 99 11.72 -3.67 22.56
N VAL A 100 10.53 -3.91 23.11
CA VAL A 100 9.95 -3.06 24.17
C VAL A 100 10.45 -3.58 25.51
N GLU A 101 10.95 -2.70 26.38
CA GLU A 101 11.26 -3.05 27.77
C GLU A 101 9.94 -3.34 28.49
N GLU A 102 9.77 -4.56 29.01
CA GLU A 102 8.62 -4.89 29.85
C GLU A 102 8.79 -4.18 31.20
N GLU A 103 7.96 -3.18 31.48
CA GLU A 103 7.91 -2.53 32.79
C GLU A 103 7.42 -3.56 33.82
N ALA A 104 8.28 -3.92 34.77
CA ALA A 104 7.92 -4.86 35.83
C ALA A 104 6.74 -4.28 36.63
N PRO A 105 5.71 -5.09 36.96
CA PRO A 105 4.57 -4.60 37.72
C PRO A 105 5.05 -3.97 39.04
N PRO A 106 4.42 -2.87 39.51
CA PRO A 106 4.85 -2.19 40.72
C PRO A 106 4.86 -3.18 41.88
N SER A 107 5.96 -3.21 42.63
CA SER A 107 6.08 -4.00 43.85
C SER A 107 5.03 -3.51 44.87
N SER A 108 4.08 -4.37 45.22
CA SER A 108 3.10 -4.15 46.29
C SER A 108 3.73 -3.94 47.66
#